data_AF-A0A4Q6ALI4-F1
#
_entry.id   AF-A0A4Q6ALI4-F1
#
_cell.length_a   1.000
_cell.length_b   1.000
_cell.length_c   1.000
_cell.angle_alpha   90.00
_cell.angle_beta   90.00
_cell.angle_gamma   90.00
#
_symmetry.space_group_name_H-M   'P 1'
#
loop_
_entity.id
_entity.type
_entity.pdbx_description
1 polymer ?
#
loop_
_entity_poly.entity_id
_entity_poly.type
_entity_poly.pdbx_seq_one_letter_code
_entity_poly.pdbx_strand_id
1 'polypeptide(L)' 'MERKSLGISVLLYQIDGFYVEVFYNTATGVVSFVKSFEDMDGIEAYLCNIDITDVTAIL' A
#
# COMPACT_ATOMS: atom_id res chain seq x y z
N MET A 1 -0.65 -4.91 3.40
CA MET A 1 0.74 -4.61 3.84
C MET A 1 0.80 -3.14 4.23
N GLU A 2 1.35 -2.81 5.41
CA GLU A 2 1.40 -1.43 5.92
C GLU A 2 2.85 -0.90 5.87
N ARG A 3 3.10 0.21 5.17
CA ARG A 3 4.39 0.92 5.20
C ARG A 3 4.24 2.20 6.00
N LYS A 4 5.10 2.41 7.01
CA LYS A 4 5.18 3.68 7.75
C LYS A 4 6.38 4.47 7.26
N SER A 5 6.13 5.56 6.54
CA SER A 5 7.10 6.65 6.38
C SER A 5 6.69 7.79 7.30
N LEU A 6 7.60 8.67 7.72
CA LEU A 6 7.36 9.72 8.73
C LEU A 6 6.00 10.44 8.51
N GLY A 7 5.00 10.08 9.33
CA GLY A 7 3.64 10.67 9.30
C GLY A 7 2.68 10.16 8.22
N ILE A 8 3.11 9.25 7.33
CA ILE A 8 2.27 8.65 6.28
C ILE A 8 2.28 7.13 6.41
N SER A 9 1.11 6.55 6.58
CA SER A 9 0.91 5.12 6.44
C SER A 9 0.35 4.80 5.06
N VAL A 10 0.82 3.71 4.48
CA VAL A 10 0.39 3.23 3.17
C VAL A 10 -0.17 1.83 3.31
N LEU A 11 -1.41 1.63 2.86
CA LEU A 11 -2.11 0.35 2.91
C LEU A 11 -2.45 -0.10 1.49
N LEU A 12 -2.05 -1.33 1.16
CA LEU A 12 -2.44 -2.00 -0.07
C LEU A 12 -3.61 -2.96 0.17
N TYR A 13 -4.69 -2.76 -0.57
CA TYR A 13 -5.90 -3.59 -0.57
C TYR A 13 -6.06 -4.30 -1.91
N GLN A 14 -6.55 -5.53 -1.87
CA GLN A 14 -7.06 -6.23 -3.04
C GLN A 14 -8.58 -6.20 -2.99
N ILE A 15 -9.23 -5.70 -4.05
CA ILE A 15 -10.67 -5.59 -4.16
C ILE A 15 -11.04 -6.12 -5.54
N ASP A 16 -11.93 -7.11 -5.64
CA ASP A 16 -12.51 -7.62 -6.90
C ASP A 16 -11.55 -7.68 -8.12
N GLY A 17 -10.35 -8.27 -7.93
CA GLY A 17 -9.37 -8.44 -9.02
C GLY A 17 -8.48 -7.23 -9.32
N PHE A 18 -8.70 -6.09 -8.66
CA PHE A 18 -7.83 -4.91 -8.73
C PHE A 18 -7.13 -4.65 -7.39
N TYR A 19 -6.05 -3.87 -7.44
CA TYR A 19 -5.32 -3.45 -6.25
C TYR A 19 -5.43 -1.95 -6.05
N VAL A 20 -5.58 -1.53 -4.80
CA VAL A 20 -5.65 -0.11 -4.42
C VAL A 20 -4.67 0.14 -3.30
N GLU A 21 -3.83 1.14 -3.50
CA GLU A 21 -2.93 1.66 -2.49
C GLU A 21 -3.47 2.98 -1.94
N VAL A 22 -3.63 3.03 -0.63
CA VAL A 22 -4.18 4.18 0.10
C VAL A 22 -3.10 4.78 0.97
N PHE A 23 -2.83 6.06 0.78
CA PHE A 23 -1.90 6.85 1.57
C PHE A 23 -2.71 7.70 2.53
N TYR A 24 -2.54 7.51 3.83
CA TYR A 24 -3.20 8.31 4.85
C TYR A 24 -2.20 8.91 5.81
N ASN A 25 -2.48 10.15 6.20
CA ASN A 25 -1.69 10.87 7.17
C ASN A 25 -2.04 10.34 8.57
N THR A 26 -1.05 9.80 9.27
CA THR A 26 -1.26 9.17 10.58
C THR A 26 -1.47 10.20 11.70
N ALA A 27 -1.07 11.45 11.49
CA ALA A 27 -1.29 12.54 12.44
C ALA A 27 -2.71 13.12 12.34
N THR A 28 -3.28 13.18 11.14
CA THR A 28 -4.63 13.76 10.92
C THR A 28 -5.73 12.72 10.73
N GLY A 29 -5.37 11.47 10.44
CA GLY A 29 -6.32 10.40 10.12
C GLY A 29 -6.99 10.57 8.74
N VAL A 30 -6.48 11.47 7.90
CA VAL A 30 -7.09 11.79 6.60
C VAL A 30 -6.37 11.05 5.46
N VAL A 31 -7.15 10.55 4.50
CA VAL A 31 -6.63 10.00 3.25
C VAL A 31 -6.06 11.12 2.40
N SER A 32 -4.78 11.05 2.09
CA SER A 32 -4.08 12.05 1.28
C SER A 32 -4.08 11.69 -0.20
N PHE A 33 -3.98 10.39 -0.53
CA PHE A 33 -3.87 9.93 -1.91
C PHE A 33 -4.34 8.48 -2.06
N VAL A 34 -4.90 8.16 -3.23
CA VAL A 34 -5.31 6.80 -3.60
C VAL A 34 -4.78 6.50 -4.99
N LYS A 35 -4.11 5.36 -5.12
CA LYS A 35 -3.61 4.84 -6.40
C LYS A 35 -4.26 3.49 -6.69
N SER A 36 -4.90 3.35 -7.84
CA SER A 36 -5.40 2.06 -8.33
C SER A 36 -4.42 1.43 -9.32
N PHE A 37 -4.43 0.10 -9.33
CA PHE A 37 -3.75 -0.73 -10.31
C PHE A 37 -4.83 -1.58 -10.97
N GLU A 38 -5.16 -1.27 -12.22
CA GLU A 38 -6.23 -1.93 -12.99
C GLU A 38 -5.78 -3.29 -13.55
N ASP A 39 -4.46 -3.48 -13.75
CA ASP A 39 -3.87 -4.69 -14.31
C ASP A 39 -2.80 -5.31 -13.38
N MET A 40 -2.70 -6.64 -13.38
CA MET A 40 -1.73 -7.38 -12.57
C MET A 40 -0.27 -7.03 -12.89
N ASP A 41 0.06 -6.76 -14.15
CA ASP A 41 1.42 -6.40 -14.57
C ASP A 41 1.96 -5.15 -13.86
N GLY A 42 1.10 -4.16 -13.61
CA GLY A 42 1.48 -2.90 -12.96
C GLY A 42 1.74 -3.05 -11.46
N ILE A 43 1.02 -3.95 -10.79
CA ILE A 43 1.19 -4.20 -9.36
C ILE A 43 2.37 -5.13 -9.07
N GLU A 44 2.66 -6.11 -9.92
CA GLU A 44 3.80 -7.01 -9.71
C GLU A 44 5.14 -6.27 -9.72
N ALA A 45 5.36 -5.41 -10.71
CA ALA A 45 6.55 -4.55 -10.76
C ALA A 45 6.64 -3.61 -9.56
N TYR A 46 5.48 -3.12 -9.08
CA TYR A 46 5.41 -2.31 -7.88
C TYR A 46 5.81 -3.10 -6.62
N LEU A 47 5.22 -4.27 -6.42
CA LEU A 47 5.47 -5.16 -5.28
C LEU A 47 6.94 -5.63 -5.20
N CYS A 48 7.56 -5.94 -6.34
CA CYS A 48 8.98 -6.31 -6.41
C CYS A 48 9.92 -5.19 -5.93
N ASN A 49 9.51 -3.93 -6.05
CA ASN A 49 10.28 -2.79 -5.58
C ASN A 49 9.98 -2.41 -4.11
N ILE A 50 9.04 -3.09 -3.46
CA ILE A 50 8.77 -2.87 -2.04
C ILE A 50 9.73 -3.72 -1.21
N ASP A 51 10.55 -3.05 -0.40
CA ASP A 51 11.31 -3.72 0.64
C ASP A 51 10.34 -4.23 1.72
N ILE A 52 10.25 -5.56 1.84
CA ILE A 52 9.41 -6.27 2.80
C ILE A 52 10.21 -6.85 3.97
N THR A 53 11.48 -6.47 4.11
CA THR A 53 12.39 -7.07 5.09
C THR A 53 11.89 -6.87 6.52
N ASP A 54 11.21 -5.75 6.78
CA ASP A 54 10.58 -5.41 8.06
C ASP A 54 9.09 -5.80 8.16
N VAL A 55 8.54 -6.51 7.17
CA VAL A 55 7.13 -6.94 7.18
C VAL A 55 7.01 -8.21 8.03
N THR A 56 6.47 -8.04 9.24
CA THR A 56 6.07 -9.17 10.07
C THR A 56 4.73 -9.71 9.58
N ALA A 57 4.72 -10.96 9.12
CA ALA A 57 3.47 -11.66 8.87
C ALA A 57 2.69 -11.76 10.19
N ILE A 58 1.47 -11.25 10.21
CA ILE A 58 0.53 -11.48 11.31
C ILE A 58 -0.01 -12.90 11.08
N LEU A 59 0.63 -13.89 11.72
CA LEU A 59 0.18 -15.29 11.82
C LEU A 59 -0.87 -15.43 12.93
#